data_AF-A0A2V9QKX0-F1
#
_entry.id   AF-A0A2V9QKX0-F1
#
_cell.length_a   1.000
_cell.length_b   1.000
_cell.length_c   1.000
_cell.angle_alpha   90.00
_cell.angle_beta   90.00
_cell.angle_gamma   90.00
#
_symmetry.space_group_name_H-M   'P 1'
#
loop_
_entity.id
_entity.type
_entity.pdbx_description
1 polymer ?
#
loop_
_entity_poly.entity_id
_entity_poly.type
_entity_poly.pdbx_seq_one_letter_code
_entity_poly.pdbx_strand_id
1 'polypeptide(L)' 'GKSDGTAHGGHFLGGRAWPTLEIMISELPVHLRRRDDAETGLALIELAA' A
#
# COMPACT_ATOMS: atom_id res chain seq x y z
N GLY A 1 -16.98 -0.04 7.99
CA GLY A 1 -17.52 0.80 6.91
C GLY A 1 -18.11 2.07 7.49
N LYS A 2 -18.29 3.13 6.70
CA LYS A 2 -19.01 4.32 7.17
C LYS A 2 -20.47 3.96 7.48
N SER A 3 -21.05 4.60 8.49
CA SER A 3 -22.43 4.32 8.93
C SER A 3 -23.49 4.59 7.86
N ASP A 4 -23.16 5.42 6.86
CA ASP A 4 -24.00 5.75 5.71
C ASP A 4 -23.84 4.78 4.53
N GLY A 5 -23.00 3.74 4.66
CA GLY A 5 -22.74 2.77 3.59
C GLY A 5 -21.92 3.31 2.40
N THR A 6 -21.46 4.56 2.44
CA THR A 6 -20.67 5.15 1.35
C THR A 6 -19.25 4.57 1.30
N ALA A 7 -18.71 4.45 0.08
CA ALA A 7 -17.35 4.00 -0.17
C ALA A 7 -16.40 5.19 -0.33
N HIS A 8 -15.28 5.18 0.40
CA HIS A 8 -14.21 6.18 0.32
C HIS A 8 -12.87 5.44 0.10
N GLY A 9 -12.00 5.98 -0.74
CA GLY A 9 -10.71 5.36 -1.08
C GLY A 9 -9.61 6.39 -1.35
N GLY A 10 -8.35 5.95 -1.27
CA GLY A 10 -7.16 6.79 -1.47
C GLY A 10 -5.88 6.08 -1.03
N HIS A 11 -4.80 6.85 -0.91
CA HIS A 11 -3.53 6.35 -0.37
C HIS A 11 -3.63 6.16 1.15
N PHE A 12 -3.30 4.96 1.63
CA PHE A 12 -3.44 4.62 3.05
C PHE A 12 -2.25 5.14 3.85
N LEU A 13 -2.49 6.13 4.72
CA LEU A 13 -1.47 6.66 5.64
C LEU A 13 -1.45 5.90 6.98
N GLY A 14 -2.59 5.39 7.41
CA GLY A 14 -2.74 4.68 8.68
C GLY A 14 -4.20 4.50 9.07
N GLY A 15 -4.43 3.61 10.05
CA GLY A 15 -5.76 3.29 10.53
C GLY A 15 -5.72 2.36 11.74
N ARG A 16 -6.85 2.26 12.45
CA ARG A 16 -7.04 1.37 13.58
C ARG A 16 -8.00 0.25 13.20
N ALA A 17 -7.62 -0.99 13.47
CA ALA A 17 -8.50 -2.13 13.31
C ALA A 17 -9.55 -2.16 14.44
N TRP A 18 -10.81 -2.38 14.09
CA TRP A 18 -11.89 -2.69 15.01
C TRP A 18 -13.11 -3.27 14.28
N PRO A 19 -13.67 -4.42 14.71
CA PRO A 19 -13.16 -5.32 15.74
C PRO A 19 -11.93 -6.13 15.27
N THR A 20 -11.87 -6.50 13.99
CA THR A 20 -10.82 -7.34 13.40
C THR A 20 -10.35 -6.77 12.07
N LEU A 21 -9.08 -7.01 11.73
CA LEU A 21 -8.52 -6.80 10.40
C LEU A 21 -7.90 -8.11 9.94
N GLU A 22 -8.47 -8.72 8.90
CA GLU A 22 -7.99 -9.97 8.31
C GLU A 22 -7.10 -9.64 7.11
N ILE A 23 -5.84 -10.07 7.15
CA ILE A 23 -4.83 -9.82 6.11
C ILE A 23 -4.14 -11.14 5.76
N MET A 24 -3.91 -11.34 4.46
CA MET A 24 -2.98 -12.36 3.94
C MET A 24 -1.81 -11.66 3.25
N ILE A 25 -0.59 -12.11 3.53
CA ILE A 25 0.64 -11.56 2.94
C ILE A 25 1.28 -12.64 2.08
N SER A 26 1.60 -12.28 0.83
CA SER A 26 2.38 -13.12 -0.09
C SER A 26 3.79 -12.54 -0.21
N GLU A 27 4.80 -13.40 -0.15
CA GLU A 27 6.21 -13.01 -0.26
C GLU A 27 6.81 -13.45 -1.60
N LEU A 28 7.72 -12.64 -2.14
CA LEU A 28 8.54 -12.97 -3.31
C LEU A 28 9.95 -13.39 -2.86
N PRO A 29 10.62 -14.33 -3.56
CA PRO A 29 11.99 -14.73 -3.21
C PRO A 29 13.03 -13.63 -3.47
N VAL A 30 12.65 -12.54 -4.14
CA VAL A 30 13.50 -11.38 -4.43
C VAL A 30 13.10 -10.19 -3.57
N HIS A 31 14.09 -9.38 -3.18
CA HIS A 31 13.85 -8.17 -2.39
C HIS A 31 13.35 -7.04 -3.29
N LEU A 32 12.17 -6.50 -3.02
CA LEU A 32 11.68 -5.30 -3.69
C LEU A 32 12.45 -4.07 -3.21
N ARG A 33 12.97 -3.28 -4.15
CA ARG A 33 13.68 -2.03 -3.89
C ARG A 33 12.90 -0.85 -4.44
N ARG A 34 13.18 0.33 -3.86
CA ARG A 34 12.69 1.60 -4.38
C ARG A 34 13.83 2.32 -5.09
N ARG A 35 13.51 2.94 -6.23
CA ARG A 35 14.39 3.83 -6.99
C ARG A 35 13.79 5.24 -6.99
N ASP A 36 14.60 6.24 -6.67
CA ASP A 36 14.20 7.64 -6.81
C ASP A 36 13.98 7.99 -8.29
N ASP A 37 12.84 8.61 -8.57
CA ASP A 37 12.45 9.02 -9.91
C ASP A 37 12.36 10.54 -9.97
N ALA A 38 13.32 11.18 -10.64
CA ALA A 38 13.45 12.63 -10.66
C ALA A 38 12.33 13.33 -11.44
N GLU A 39 11.70 12.65 -12.39
CA GLU A 39 10.59 13.20 -13.18
C GLU A 39 9.33 13.36 -12.31
N THR A 40 9.03 12.36 -11.50
CA THR A 40 7.83 12.36 -10.65
C THR A 40 8.08 12.83 -9.21
N GLY A 41 9.33 12.84 -8.77
CA GLY A 41 9.71 13.09 -7.37
C GLY A 41 9.32 11.96 -6.42
N LEU A 42 9.02 10.76 -6.94
CA LEU A 42 8.54 9.62 -6.16
C LEU A 42 9.58 8.49 -6.09
N ALA A 43 9.52 7.73 -5.00
CA ALA A 43 10.29 6.50 -4.84
C ALA A 43 9.51 5.32 -5.46
N LEU A 44 9.75 5.05 -6.73
CA LEU A 44 9.06 4.02 -7.51
C LEU A 44 9.62 2.61 -7.25
N ILE A 45 8.81 1.58 -7.48
CA ILE A 45 9.26 0.19 -7.36
C ILE A 45 10.20 -0.14 -8.52
N GLU A 46 11.37 -0.67 -8.21
CA GLU A 46 12.30 -1.20 -9.21
C GLU A 46 11.79 -2.57 -9.69
N LEU A 47 11.37 -2.64 -10.97
CA LEU A 47 10.79 -3.86 -11.55
C LEU A 47 11.83 -4.78 -12.19
N ALA A 48 13.03 -4.26 -12.48
CA ALA A 48 14.16 -5.05 -12.99
C ALA A 48 15.04 -5.47 -11.80
N ALA A 49 15.33 -6.77 -11.70
CA ALA A 49 16.28 -7.30 -10.71
C ALA A 49 17.73 -7.12 -11.19
#